data_AF-A0A7X9TWG7-F1
#
_entry.id   AF-A0A7X9TWG7-F1
#
_cell.length_a   1.000
_cell.length_b   1.000
_cell.length_c   1.000
_cell.angle_alpha   90.00
_cell.angle_beta   90.00
_cell.angle_gamma   90.00
#
_symmetry.space_group_name_H-M   'P 1'
#
loop_
_entity.id
_entity.type
_entity.pdbx_description
1 polymer ?
#
loop_
_entity_poly.entity_id
_entity_poly.type
_entity_poly.pdbx_seq_one_letter_code
_entity_poly.pdbx_strand_id
1 'polypeptide(L)'
;MDGGRQGKARSAQQGSINWPGTLLGGRPHSREDLRFHLRSRSAHELWLVIVDASASTRRHRALTDAKGLLAQLFDDAYRQRARMALLTASGPSPKWQVQGVKAAKSLAGWLEQLGAGGGTPLLAALAEAGQWLAARRKRYPAEQQRLLVITDGRLKDVAALPVLECPGLLVDIERGPIRLGRAQDLAVGLQLDYRHIDSM
;
A
#
# COMPACT_ATOMS: atom_id res chain seq x y z
N MET A 1 -14.36 45.03 -1.22
CA MET A 1 -13.69 44.45 -2.40
C MET A 1 -13.16 43.11 -1.97
N ASP A 2 -13.71 42.00 -2.47
CA ASP A 2 -13.03 40.71 -2.42
C ASP A 2 -13.61 39.78 -3.49
N GLY A 3 -12.89 39.72 -4.61
CA GLY A 3 -13.20 38.87 -5.75
C GLY A 3 -12.50 37.52 -5.62
N GLY A 4 -13.21 36.53 -5.07
CA GLY A 4 -12.77 35.14 -5.06
C GLY A 4 -13.21 34.41 -6.33
N ARG A 5 -12.29 34.23 -7.28
CA ARG A 5 -12.43 33.38 -8.48
C ARG A 5 -12.76 31.93 -8.08
N GLN A 6 -14.04 31.55 -8.06
CA GLN A 6 -14.42 30.13 -8.12
C GLN A 6 -14.52 29.71 -9.58
N GLY A 7 -13.59 28.86 -10.00
CA GLY A 7 -13.54 28.27 -11.33
C GLY A 7 -14.87 27.58 -11.66
N LYS A 8 -15.35 27.81 -12.88
CA LYS A 8 -16.58 27.23 -13.42
C LYS A 8 -16.61 25.72 -13.18
N ALA A 9 -17.49 25.28 -12.28
CA ALA A 9 -17.84 23.89 -12.10
C ALA A 9 -18.35 23.36 -13.45
N ARG A 10 -17.56 22.55 -14.14
CA ARG A 10 -18.00 21.85 -15.35
C ARG A 10 -19.17 20.95 -14.94
N SER A 11 -20.34 21.26 -15.48
CA SER A 11 -21.59 20.52 -15.30
C SER A 11 -21.37 19.06 -15.67
N ALA A 12 -21.33 18.18 -14.68
CA ALA A 12 -21.41 16.75 -14.91
C ALA A 12 -22.83 16.43 -15.37
N GLN A 13 -23.11 16.50 -16.67
CA GLN A 13 -24.42 16.14 -17.24
C GLN A 13 -24.68 14.61 -17.25
N GLN A 14 -23.71 13.81 -16.79
CA GLN A 14 -23.78 12.35 -16.75
C GLN A 14 -23.08 11.82 -15.49
N GLY A 15 -23.80 11.05 -14.66
CA GLY A 15 -23.31 10.48 -13.41
C GLY A 15 -24.43 9.92 -12.52
N SER A 16 -24.10 9.42 -11.32
CA SER A 16 -25.12 9.03 -10.34
C SER A 16 -25.78 10.28 -9.74
N ILE A 17 -27.12 10.34 -9.81
CA ILE A 17 -27.92 11.46 -9.30
C ILE A 17 -27.69 11.61 -7.78
N ASN A 18 -27.44 12.83 -7.33
CA ASN A 18 -27.47 13.21 -5.92
C ASN A 18 -28.92 13.51 -5.53
N TRP A 19 -29.68 12.45 -5.21
CA TRP A 19 -31.08 12.57 -4.81
C TRP A 19 -31.29 13.49 -3.60
N PRO A 20 -30.51 13.41 -2.50
CA PRO A 20 -30.64 14.33 -1.39
C PRO A 20 -30.43 15.79 -1.80
N GLY A 21 -29.36 16.09 -2.54
CA GLY A 21 -29.06 17.45 -2.99
C GLY A 21 -30.06 17.99 -4.03
N THR A 22 -30.68 17.10 -4.81
CA THR A 22 -31.73 17.43 -5.78
C THR A 22 -33.03 17.76 -5.05
N LEU A 23 -33.49 16.89 -4.14
CA LEU A 23 -34.76 17.06 -3.42
C LEU A 23 -34.74 18.21 -2.41
N LEU A 24 -33.57 18.50 -1.80
CA LEU A 24 -33.40 19.69 -0.96
C LEU A 24 -33.52 21.00 -1.76
N GLY A 25 -33.37 20.95 -3.08
CA GLY A 25 -33.62 22.07 -3.99
C GLY A 25 -35.08 22.20 -4.42
N GLY A 26 -35.97 21.31 -3.96
CA GLY A 26 -37.35 21.20 -4.41
C GLY A 26 -37.60 19.96 -5.26
N ARG A 27 -38.85 19.79 -5.71
CA ARG A 27 -39.21 18.70 -6.64
C ARG A 27 -38.59 19.02 -8.01
N PRO A 28 -37.77 18.14 -8.60
CA PRO A 28 -37.22 18.36 -9.94
C PRO A 28 -38.34 18.24 -10.99
N HIS A 29 -38.43 19.21 -11.91
CA HIS A 29 -39.44 19.28 -12.98
C HIS A 29 -38.82 18.99 -14.35
N SER A 30 -37.51 19.17 -14.50
CA SER A 30 -36.76 18.86 -15.72
C SER A 30 -35.41 18.19 -15.42
N ARG A 31 -34.75 17.63 -16.45
CA ARG A 31 -33.46 16.92 -16.30
C ARG A 31 -32.30 17.81 -15.84
N GLU A 32 -32.40 19.11 -16.09
CA GLU A 32 -31.46 20.15 -15.65
C GLU A 32 -31.52 20.42 -14.14
N ASP A 33 -32.65 20.11 -13.49
CA ASP A 33 -32.80 20.21 -12.03
C ASP A 33 -32.06 19.09 -11.29
N LEU A 34 -31.69 18.01 -12.00
CA LEU A 34 -30.97 16.90 -11.41
C LEU A 34 -29.55 17.33 -11.08
N ARG A 35 -29.21 17.30 -9.78
CA ARG A 35 -27.83 17.47 -9.34
C ARG A 35 -27.12 16.14 -9.45
N PHE A 36 -26.03 16.09 -10.18
CA PHE A 36 -25.18 14.92 -10.28
C PHE A 36 -24.08 14.99 -9.22
N HIS A 37 -23.68 13.84 -8.67
CA HIS A 37 -22.46 13.79 -7.88
C HIS A 37 -21.29 14.22 -8.78
N LEU A 38 -20.56 15.27 -8.38
CA LEU A 38 -19.27 15.59 -8.98
C LEU A 38 -18.42 14.33 -8.89
N ARG A 39 -17.97 13.80 -10.04
CA ARG A 39 -17.04 12.67 -10.12
C ARG A 39 -15.63 13.13 -9.71
N SER A 40 -15.51 13.65 -8.49
CA SER A 40 -14.25 13.75 -7.76
C SER A 40 -14.01 12.39 -7.09
N ARG A 41 -13.81 11.35 -7.88
CA ARG A 41 -13.14 10.17 -7.38
C ARG A 41 -11.76 10.19 -8.02
N SER A 42 -10.80 10.78 -7.30
CA SER A 42 -9.41 10.36 -7.47
C SER A 42 -9.39 8.83 -7.52
N ALA A 43 -8.57 8.26 -8.41
CA ALA A 43 -8.35 6.82 -8.43
C ALA A 43 -8.08 6.36 -6.99
N HIS A 44 -8.83 5.37 -6.52
CA HIS A 44 -8.60 4.83 -5.17
C HIS A 44 -7.20 4.22 -5.20
N GLU A 45 -6.32 4.65 -4.29
CA GLU A 45 -5.01 4.03 -4.17
C GLU A 45 -5.11 2.79 -3.27
N LEU A 46 -4.32 1.77 -3.61
CA LEU A 46 -4.10 0.59 -2.82
C LEU A 46 -2.61 0.49 -2.53
N TRP A 47 -2.26 0.49 -1.25
CA TRP A 47 -0.88 0.27 -0.81
C TRP A 47 -0.77 -1.15 -0.26
N LEU A 48 0.03 -1.97 -0.93
CA LEU A 48 0.41 -3.29 -0.48
C LEU A 48 1.75 -3.18 0.25
N VAL A 49 1.80 -3.68 1.46
CA VAL A 49 3.01 -3.73 2.27
C VAL A 49 3.38 -5.19 2.52
N ILE A 50 4.62 -5.56 2.19
CA ILE A 50 5.19 -6.88 2.45
C ILE A 50 6.32 -6.71 3.47
N VAL A 51 6.25 -7.42 4.59
CA VAL A 51 7.26 -7.30 5.66
C VAL A 51 7.86 -8.67 5.96
N ASP A 52 9.19 -8.77 5.85
CA ASP A 52 9.98 -9.89 6.36
C ASP A 52 10.19 -9.73 7.86
N ALA A 53 9.44 -10.49 8.66
CA ALA A 53 9.37 -10.33 10.11
C ALA A 53 10.17 -11.40 10.86
N SER A 54 11.37 -11.70 10.38
CA SER A 54 12.20 -12.77 10.94
C SER A 54 12.97 -12.37 12.21
N ALA A 55 12.87 -13.20 13.24
CA ALA A 55 13.27 -12.92 14.62
C ALA A 55 14.76 -13.20 14.92
N SER A 56 15.69 -12.41 14.36
CA SER A 56 17.09 -12.44 14.85
C SER A 56 17.40 -11.24 15.75
N THR A 57 18.34 -11.39 16.69
CA THR A 57 18.76 -10.34 17.64
C THR A 57 19.31 -9.11 16.95
N ARG A 58 20.04 -9.26 15.84
CA ARG A 58 20.54 -8.15 15.03
C ARG A 58 19.39 -7.44 14.28
N ARG A 59 18.38 -8.19 13.86
CA ARG A 59 17.17 -7.66 13.19
C ARG A 59 16.25 -6.92 14.15
N HIS A 60 16.26 -7.23 15.45
CA HIS A 60 15.38 -6.57 16.42
C HIS A 60 15.53 -5.05 16.44
N ARG A 61 16.76 -4.52 16.36
CA ARG A 61 17.00 -3.06 16.27
C ARG A 61 16.53 -2.47 14.94
N ALA A 62 16.84 -3.13 13.83
CA ALA A 62 16.41 -2.67 12.51
C ALA A 62 14.88 -2.71 12.35
N LEU A 63 14.24 -3.65 13.03
CA LEU A 63 12.79 -3.80 13.06
C LEU A 63 12.11 -2.68 13.85
N THR A 64 12.74 -2.15 14.91
CA THR A 64 12.21 -0.98 15.63
C THR A 64 12.05 0.23 14.70
N ASP A 65 13.06 0.53 13.88
CA ASP A 65 13.00 1.63 12.93
C ASP A 65 11.98 1.35 11.81
N ALA A 66 11.93 0.10 11.34
CA ALA A 66 10.92 -0.34 10.38
C ALA A 66 9.48 -0.19 10.94
N LYS A 67 9.26 -0.45 12.23
CA LYS A 67 7.95 -0.20 12.88
C LYS A 67 7.60 1.28 12.86
N GLY A 68 8.56 2.17 13.10
CA GLY A 68 8.38 3.62 12.99
C GLY A 68 7.97 4.06 11.58
N LEU A 69 8.69 3.58 10.56
CA LEU A 69 8.36 3.80 9.15
C LEU A 69 6.96 3.29 8.80
N LEU A 70 6.62 2.07 9.22
CA LEU A 70 5.30 1.47 8.98
C LEU A 70 4.18 2.23 9.69
N ALA A 71 4.41 2.71 10.92
CA ALA A 71 3.44 3.52 11.64
C ALA A 71 3.13 4.83 10.88
N GLN A 72 4.17 5.52 10.40
CA GLN A 72 4.02 6.72 9.59
C GLN A 72 3.28 6.41 8.28
N LEU A 73 3.68 5.35 7.57
CA LEU A 73 3.02 4.91 6.34
C LEU A 73 1.53 4.62 6.55
N PHE A 74 1.17 3.97 7.65
CA PHE A 74 -0.22 3.66 7.95
C PHE A 74 -1.05 4.92 8.27
N ASP A 75 -0.45 5.91 8.95
CA ASP A 75 -1.10 7.21 9.16
C ASP A 75 -1.28 7.97 7.84
N ASP A 76 -0.27 7.96 6.97
CA ASP A 76 -0.34 8.59 5.65
C ASP A 76 -1.42 7.93 4.77
N ALA A 77 -1.47 6.60 4.75
CA ALA A 77 -2.51 5.85 4.05
C ALA A 77 -3.91 6.20 4.57
N TYR A 78 -4.05 6.36 5.90
CA TYR A 78 -5.29 6.77 6.53
C TYR A 78 -5.72 8.18 6.11
N ARG A 79 -4.80 9.15 6.14
CA ARG A 79 -5.04 10.53 5.70
C ARG A 79 -5.41 10.62 4.24
N GLN A 80 -4.73 9.85 3.38
CA GLN A 80 -4.98 9.80 1.94
C GLN A 80 -6.22 8.95 1.59
N ARG A 81 -6.87 8.33 2.58
CA ARG A 81 -7.98 7.39 2.41
C ARG A 81 -7.65 6.24 1.45
N ALA A 82 -6.37 5.87 1.39
CA ALA A 82 -5.91 4.73 0.63
C ALA A 82 -6.41 3.42 1.26
N ARG A 83 -6.54 2.39 0.43
CA ARG A 83 -6.79 1.03 0.88
C ARG A 83 -5.46 0.39 1.22
N MET A 84 -5.46 -0.44 2.24
CA MET A 84 -4.27 -1.12 2.76
C MET A 84 -4.40 -2.62 2.61
N ALA A 85 -3.33 -3.23 2.12
CA ALA A 85 -3.11 -4.66 2.20
C ALA A 85 -1.74 -4.90 2.85
N LEU A 86 -1.67 -5.90 3.73
CA LEU A 86 -0.46 -6.16 4.50
C LEU A 86 -0.22 -7.66 4.55
N LEU A 87 0.96 -8.06 4.09
CA LEU A 87 1.43 -9.43 4.03
C LEU A 87 2.72 -9.55 4.84
N THR A 88 2.75 -10.50 5.76
CA THR A 88 3.91 -10.77 6.60
C THR A 88 4.56 -12.08 6.16
N ALA A 89 5.85 -12.03 5.84
CA ALA A 89 6.68 -13.21 5.63
C ALA A 89 7.33 -13.59 6.97
N SER A 90 6.71 -14.52 7.69
CA SER A 90 7.22 -15.02 8.98
C SER A 90 6.74 -16.44 9.23
N GLY A 91 7.58 -17.30 9.81
CA GLY A 91 7.18 -18.68 10.09
C GLY A 91 7.21 -19.56 8.83
N PRO A 92 6.33 -20.57 8.75
CA PRO A 92 6.35 -21.54 7.66
C PRO A 92 5.70 -21.04 6.36
N SER A 93 4.83 -20.02 6.43
CA SER A 93 4.10 -19.51 5.27
C SER A 93 3.79 -18.00 5.40
N PRO A 94 3.56 -17.29 4.29
CA PRO A 94 3.09 -15.91 4.30
C PRO A 94 1.73 -15.78 5.01
N LYS A 95 1.51 -14.65 5.69
CA LYS A 95 0.26 -14.36 6.40
C LYS A 95 -0.29 -12.99 6.05
N TRP A 96 -1.50 -12.93 5.50
CA TRP A 96 -2.23 -11.68 5.32
C TRP A 96 -2.79 -11.19 6.65
N GLN A 97 -2.53 -9.93 6.94
CA GLN A 97 -3.05 -9.26 8.14
C GLN A 97 -4.30 -8.46 7.79
N VAL A 98 -4.26 -7.78 6.63
CA VAL A 98 -5.41 -7.08 6.03
C VAL A 98 -5.34 -7.19 4.51
N GLN A 99 -6.50 -7.21 3.86
CA GLN A 99 -6.61 -7.35 2.39
C GLN A 99 -7.50 -6.27 1.78
N GLY A 100 -6.92 -5.10 1.53
CA GLY A 100 -7.55 -3.98 0.82
C GLY A 100 -8.79 -3.41 1.50
N VAL A 101 -8.75 -3.38 2.82
CA VAL A 101 -9.62 -2.58 3.68
C VAL A 101 -9.16 -1.12 3.64
N LYS A 102 -10.02 -0.18 4.05
CA LYS A 102 -9.54 1.19 4.28
C LYS A 102 -8.48 1.16 5.37
N ALA A 103 -7.41 1.95 5.23
CA ALA A 103 -6.45 2.13 6.30
C ALA A 103 -7.18 2.41 7.62
N ALA A 104 -6.78 1.73 8.68
CA ALA A 104 -7.42 1.81 9.97
C ALA A 104 -6.35 1.76 11.06
N LYS A 105 -6.60 2.43 12.19
CA LYS A 105 -5.73 2.41 13.37
C LYS A 105 -5.54 1.02 13.98
N SER A 106 -6.33 0.02 13.55
CA SER A 106 -6.28 -1.36 14.03
C SER A 106 -4.95 -2.08 13.75
N LEU A 107 -4.09 -1.56 12.88
CA LEU A 107 -2.78 -2.14 12.59
C LEU A 107 -1.71 -1.87 13.66
N ALA A 108 -1.99 -0.99 14.64
CA ALA A 108 -1.05 -0.72 15.73
C ALA A 108 -0.74 -1.96 16.59
N GLY A 109 -1.77 -2.75 16.94
CA GLY A 109 -1.56 -3.99 17.70
C GLY A 109 -0.77 -5.06 16.94
N TRP A 110 -0.85 -5.06 15.61
CA TRP A 110 -0.04 -5.93 14.77
C TRP A 110 1.44 -5.48 14.74
N LEU A 111 1.71 -4.17 14.69
CA LEU A 111 3.08 -3.62 14.74
C LEU A 111 3.83 -4.06 16.00
N GLU A 112 3.14 -4.15 17.14
CA GLU A 112 3.75 -4.63 18.38
C GLU A 112 4.21 -6.09 18.28
N GLN A 113 3.42 -6.94 17.61
CA GLN A 113 3.71 -8.37 17.43
C GLN A 113 4.73 -8.66 16.32
N LEU A 114 5.09 -7.66 15.52
CA LEU A 114 6.07 -7.79 14.45
C LEU A 114 7.44 -8.15 15.04
N GLY A 115 8.02 -9.27 14.58
CA GLY A 115 9.34 -9.77 15.01
C GLY A 115 9.32 -11.01 15.90
N ALA A 116 8.16 -11.64 16.13
CA ALA A 116 8.01 -12.80 17.01
C ALA A 116 8.20 -14.18 16.33
N GLY A 117 8.63 -14.26 15.06
CA GLY A 117 8.65 -15.51 14.28
C GLY A 117 10.01 -15.92 13.72
N GLY A 118 10.31 -17.22 13.67
CA GLY A 118 11.48 -17.78 12.97
C GLY A 118 11.19 -18.12 11.50
N GLY A 119 12.19 -18.04 10.63
CA GLY A 119 12.08 -18.33 9.19
C GLY A 119 11.51 -17.18 8.34
N THR A 120 11.79 -17.22 7.03
CA THR A 120 11.38 -16.18 6.07
C THR A 120 10.90 -16.81 4.75
N PRO A 121 9.58 -16.94 4.53
CA PRO A 121 9.02 -17.36 3.25
C PRO A 121 8.81 -16.14 2.31
N LEU A 122 9.80 -15.25 2.17
CA LEU A 122 9.64 -14.00 1.42
C LEU A 122 9.33 -14.24 -0.06
N LEU A 123 9.97 -15.23 -0.70
CA LEU A 123 9.67 -15.58 -2.09
C LEU A 123 8.20 -16.02 -2.26
N ALA A 124 7.71 -16.85 -1.34
CA ALA A 124 6.30 -17.26 -1.34
C ALA A 124 5.36 -16.06 -1.13
N ALA A 125 5.73 -15.12 -0.24
CA ALA A 125 4.96 -13.90 -0.02
C ALA A 125 4.90 -13.01 -1.26
N LEU A 126 6.03 -12.85 -1.97
CA LEU A 126 6.08 -12.11 -3.22
C LEU A 126 5.23 -12.78 -4.31
N ALA A 127 5.28 -14.11 -4.41
CA ALA A 127 4.48 -14.86 -5.39
C ALA A 127 2.98 -14.71 -5.12
N GLU A 128 2.57 -14.85 -3.86
CA GLU A 128 1.17 -14.68 -3.44
C GLU A 128 0.69 -13.23 -3.64
N ALA A 129 1.54 -12.25 -3.32
CA ALA A 129 1.29 -10.84 -3.59
C ALA A 129 1.08 -10.56 -5.08
N GLY A 130 1.93 -11.10 -5.96
CA GLY A 130 1.79 -10.94 -7.41
C GLY A 130 0.46 -11.47 -7.94
N GLN A 131 0.07 -12.67 -7.53
CA GLN A 131 -1.22 -13.26 -7.89
C GLN A 131 -2.40 -12.40 -7.40
N TRP A 132 -2.32 -11.91 -6.16
CA TRP A 132 -3.35 -11.07 -5.56
C TRP A 132 -3.47 -9.71 -6.26
N LEU A 133 -2.35 -9.05 -6.55
CA LEU A 133 -2.31 -7.78 -7.30
C LEU A 133 -2.91 -7.91 -8.70
N ALA A 134 -2.58 -8.99 -9.41
CA ALA A 134 -3.13 -9.27 -10.74
C ALA A 134 -4.65 -9.50 -10.69
N ALA A 135 -5.15 -10.29 -9.74
CA ALA A 135 -6.59 -10.49 -9.56
C ALA A 135 -7.30 -9.19 -9.17
N ARG A 136 -6.69 -8.39 -8.30
CA ARG A 136 -7.21 -7.08 -7.86
C ARG A 136 -7.32 -6.11 -9.03
N ARG A 137 -6.31 -6.07 -9.90
CA ARG A 137 -6.28 -5.20 -11.08
C ARG A 137 -7.41 -5.51 -12.05
N LYS A 138 -7.67 -6.81 -12.29
CA LYS A 138 -8.82 -7.25 -13.10
C LYS A 138 -10.15 -6.80 -12.50
N ARG A 139 -10.28 -6.83 -11.17
CA ARG A 139 -11.51 -6.44 -10.46
C ARG A 139 -11.69 -4.92 -10.36
N TYR A 140 -10.61 -4.16 -10.22
CA TYR A 140 -10.62 -2.72 -10.03
C TYR A 140 -9.60 -2.04 -10.96
N PRO A 141 -9.89 -1.92 -12.27
CA PRO A 141 -8.91 -1.44 -13.26
C PRO A 141 -8.51 0.02 -13.10
N ALA A 142 -9.32 0.82 -12.39
CA ALA A 142 -9.02 2.21 -12.08
C ALA A 142 -8.31 2.41 -10.71
N GLU A 143 -8.06 1.34 -9.95
CA GLU A 143 -7.36 1.40 -8.65
C GLU A 143 -5.85 1.42 -8.90
N GLN A 144 -5.15 2.43 -8.37
CA GLN A 144 -3.70 2.55 -8.49
C GLN A 144 -3.03 1.72 -7.41
N GLN A 145 -2.19 0.75 -7.80
CA GLN A 145 -1.52 -0.14 -6.88
C GLN A 145 -0.10 0.35 -6.63
N ARG A 146 0.32 0.40 -5.36
CA ARG A 146 1.69 0.69 -4.94
C ARG A 146 2.17 -0.41 -4.01
N LEU A 147 3.46 -0.75 -4.10
CA LEU A 147 4.07 -1.78 -3.28
C LEU A 147 5.18 -1.20 -2.40
N LEU A 148 5.21 -1.61 -1.13
CA LEU A 148 6.35 -1.44 -0.24
C LEU A 148 6.81 -2.81 0.24
N VAL A 149 8.08 -3.15 0.03
CA VAL A 149 8.71 -4.35 0.58
C VAL A 149 9.72 -3.95 1.63
N ILE A 150 9.66 -4.54 2.81
CA ILE A 150 10.64 -4.33 3.89
C ILE A 150 11.33 -5.66 4.17
N THR A 151 12.64 -5.73 3.98
CA THR A 151 13.43 -6.95 4.17
C THR A 151 14.88 -6.64 4.49
N ASP A 152 15.57 -7.57 5.13
CA ASP A 152 17.02 -7.50 5.37
C ASP A 152 17.85 -8.20 4.27
N GLY A 153 17.21 -8.51 3.14
CA GLY A 153 17.89 -9.05 1.95
C GLY A 153 18.39 -10.49 2.10
N ARG A 154 18.07 -11.20 3.18
CA ARG A 154 18.61 -12.55 3.43
C ARG A 154 17.92 -13.67 2.62
N LEU A 155 17.34 -13.33 1.48
CA LEU A 155 16.89 -14.33 0.52
C LEU A 155 18.13 -15.07 -0.03
N LYS A 156 18.14 -16.40 0.09
CA LYS A 156 19.26 -17.22 -0.38
C LYS A 156 19.18 -17.49 -1.89
N ASP A 157 17.98 -17.45 -2.45
CA ASP A 157 17.71 -17.81 -3.83
C ASP A 157 16.79 -16.76 -4.46
N VAL A 158 17.32 -16.07 -5.48
CA VAL A 158 16.62 -15.05 -6.28
C VAL A 158 16.26 -15.59 -7.68
N ALA A 159 16.57 -16.86 -7.96
CA ALA A 159 16.11 -17.50 -9.17
C ALA A 159 14.57 -17.63 -9.12
N ALA A 160 13.88 -17.02 -10.09
CA ALA A 160 12.41 -16.99 -10.22
C ALA A 160 11.65 -16.01 -9.31
N LEU A 161 12.10 -14.76 -9.23
CA LEU A 161 11.26 -13.68 -8.69
C LEU A 161 10.00 -13.46 -9.54
N PRO A 162 8.84 -13.21 -8.91
CA PRO A 162 7.61 -12.91 -9.64
C PRO A 162 7.67 -11.51 -10.27
N VAL A 163 6.98 -11.33 -11.39
CA VAL A 163 6.75 -10.01 -11.97
C VAL A 163 5.66 -9.30 -11.17
N LEU A 164 5.99 -8.12 -10.62
CA LEU A 164 5.07 -7.27 -9.89
C LEU A 164 4.78 -6.04 -10.75
N GLU A 165 3.64 -6.04 -11.42
CA GLU A 165 3.30 -4.98 -12.39
C GLU A 165 2.88 -3.64 -11.75
N CYS A 166 3.46 -3.23 -10.62
CA CYS A 166 3.13 -1.98 -9.95
C CYS A 166 4.38 -1.23 -9.50
N PRO A 167 4.35 0.12 -9.47
CA PRO A 167 5.44 0.88 -8.87
C PRO A 167 5.58 0.51 -7.40
N GLY A 168 6.82 0.45 -6.92
CA GLY A 168 7.06 0.17 -5.52
C GLY A 168 8.48 0.40 -5.08
N LEU A 169 8.66 0.32 -3.77
CA LEU A 169 9.91 0.57 -3.07
C LEU A 169 10.27 -0.65 -2.25
N LEU A 170 11.53 -1.06 -2.32
CA LEU A 170 12.15 -1.99 -1.39
C LEU A 170 12.97 -1.19 -0.39
N VAL A 171 12.65 -1.37 0.90
CA VAL A 171 13.38 -0.82 2.02
C VAL A 171 14.25 -1.92 2.63
N ASP A 172 15.55 -1.70 2.52
CA ASP A 172 16.57 -2.56 3.09
C ASP A 172 16.82 -2.21 4.54
N ILE A 173 16.59 -3.18 5.42
CA ILE A 173 16.82 -3.07 6.86
C ILE A 173 18.09 -3.82 7.31
N GLU A 174 18.98 -4.18 6.37
CA GLU A 174 20.26 -4.84 6.67
C GLU A 174 21.22 -3.90 7.41
N ARG A 175 21.34 -4.08 8.72
CA ARG A 175 22.39 -3.43 9.54
C ARG A 175 23.40 -4.44 10.03
N GLY A 176 24.27 -4.88 9.12
CA GLY A 176 25.44 -5.72 9.40
C GLY A 176 26.75 -4.95 9.25
N PRO A 177 27.85 -5.39 9.91
CA PRO A 177 29.17 -4.80 9.72
C PRO A 177 29.69 -4.95 8.28
N ILE A 178 29.14 -5.91 7.53
CA ILE A 178 29.37 -6.10 6.09
C ILE A 178 27.98 -6.16 5.44
N ARG A 179 27.75 -5.33 4.42
CA ARG A 179 26.51 -5.34 3.62
C ARG A 179 26.64 -6.42 2.54
N LEU A 180 25.62 -7.27 2.43
CA LEU A 180 25.63 -8.37 1.46
C LEU A 180 25.09 -7.94 0.08
N GLY A 181 24.44 -6.77 -0.02
CA GLY A 181 23.92 -6.21 -1.28
C GLY A 181 22.69 -6.93 -1.86
N ARG A 182 22.26 -8.02 -1.25
CA ARG A 182 21.18 -8.89 -1.77
C ARG A 182 19.82 -8.22 -1.84
N ALA A 183 19.52 -7.28 -0.94
CA ALA A 183 18.30 -6.50 -1.00
C ALA A 183 18.24 -5.61 -2.25
N GLN A 184 19.40 -5.12 -2.71
CA GLN A 184 19.52 -4.36 -3.96
C GLN A 184 19.31 -5.27 -5.17
N ASP A 185 19.91 -6.46 -5.18
CA ASP A 185 19.68 -7.46 -6.24
C ASP A 185 18.19 -7.86 -6.32
N LEU A 186 17.55 -8.01 -5.16
CA LEU A 186 16.12 -8.29 -5.07
C LEU A 186 15.28 -7.14 -5.63
N ALA A 187 15.63 -5.88 -5.32
CA ALA A 187 14.94 -4.72 -5.86
C ALA A 187 15.09 -4.65 -7.39
N VAL A 188 16.28 -4.90 -7.92
CA VAL A 188 16.53 -4.98 -9.37
C VAL A 188 15.70 -6.09 -10.01
N GLY A 189 15.71 -7.29 -9.43
CA GLY A 189 14.95 -8.43 -9.96
C GLY A 189 13.44 -8.24 -9.93
N LEU A 190 12.92 -7.50 -8.94
CA LEU A 190 11.51 -7.13 -8.83
C LEU A 190 11.14 -5.83 -9.57
N GLN A 191 12.13 -5.12 -10.15
CA GLN A 191 11.97 -3.79 -10.75
C GLN A 191 11.36 -2.76 -9.79
N LEU A 192 11.83 -2.77 -8.53
CA LEU A 192 11.43 -1.82 -7.49
C LEU A 192 12.53 -0.79 -7.27
N ASP A 193 12.14 0.42 -6.85
CA ASP A 193 13.08 1.38 -6.31
C ASP A 193 13.75 0.78 -5.05
N TYR A 194 15.01 1.12 -4.82
CA TYR A 194 15.76 0.65 -3.64
C TYR A 194 16.06 1.83 -2.71
N ARG A 195 15.84 1.65 -1.42
CA ARG A 195 16.37 2.53 -0.37
C ARG A 195 16.81 1.76 0.85
N HIS A 196 17.90 2.20 1.46
CA HIS A 196 18.34 1.68 2.74
C HIS A 196 17.68 2.47 3.89
N ILE A 197 17.29 1.80 4.97
CA ILE A 197 16.59 2.44 6.10
C ILE A 197 17.40 3.58 6.75
N ASP A 198 18.74 3.51 6.72
CA ASP A 198 19.63 4.57 7.23
C ASP A 198 19.71 5.82 6.33
N SER A 199 19.20 5.73 5.11
CA SER A 199 19.22 6.82 4.13
C SER A 199 17.89 7.55 4.03
N MET A 200 16.98 7.31 4.98
CA MET A 200 15.63 7.84 5.03
C MET A 200 15.45 8.92 6.09
#